data_AF-A0A668RVP8-F1
#
_entry.id   AF-A0A668RVP8-F1
#
_cell.length_a   1.000
_cell.length_b   1.000
_cell.length_c   1.000
_cell.angle_alpha   90.00
_cell.angle_beta   90.00
_cell.angle_gamma   90.00
#
_symmetry.space_group_name_H-M   'P 1'
#
loop_
_entity.id
_entity.type
_entity.pdbx_description
1 polymer ?
#
loop_
_entity_poly.entity_id
_entity_poly.type
_entity_poly.pdbx_seq_one_letter_code
_entity_poly.pdbx_strand_id
1 'polypeptide(L)'
;FQVSGKLKIHPCYGYSFMDYFLKYFLIMCNLLFTVLGLLILALGVWGLISKESFAQEKISSIGTDPMLVVLSVGFLLTALCLSGCVGALRENRCLLKLFSATVLVLIAAQVIVAIVAHTLQDQIEGNLRSGMLVAMARYQDDLDLRFITDEIQSNLQCCGVDNYRDWEINIYYNCSAPGVLACGVPATCCVDPLENGTVWNSQCGVGAQLLDEFTAQSVIFLGGCLGEIFRWIEHHEGLIGIIVTVVFGVQILILFITIRLLERINRHKV
;
A
#
# COMPACT_ATOMS: atom_id res chain seq x y z
N PHE A 1 15.32 -50.99 -54.19
CA PHE A 1 14.19 -50.21 -53.65
C PHE A 1 14.69 -49.28 -52.56
N GLN A 2 14.16 -48.07 -52.58
CA GLN A 2 14.53 -46.82 -51.92
C GLN A 2 14.86 -46.89 -50.41
N VAL A 3 15.89 -46.13 -50.03
CA VAL A 3 16.26 -45.70 -48.68
C VAL A 3 15.15 -44.85 -48.05
N SER A 4 14.81 -45.11 -46.78
CA SER A 4 14.40 -44.03 -45.85
C SER A 4 14.48 -44.49 -44.40
N GLY A 5 15.69 -44.48 -43.84
CA GLY A 5 15.86 -44.43 -42.40
C GLY A 5 15.36 -43.06 -41.93
N LYS A 6 14.22 -43.02 -41.22
CA LYS A 6 13.80 -41.84 -40.47
C LYS A 6 14.80 -41.62 -39.34
N LEU A 7 15.88 -40.89 -39.63
CA LEU A 7 16.69 -40.24 -38.63
C LEU A 7 15.76 -39.23 -37.93
N LYS A 8 15.25 -39.60 -36.76
CA LYS A 8 14.63 -38.65 -35.83
C LYS A 8 15.77 -37.77 -35.34
N ILE A 9 16.06 -36.73 -36.11
CA ILE A 9 16.88 -35.61 -35.65
C ILE A 9 16.03 -34.98 -34.55
N HIS A 10 16.25 -35.37 -33.29
CA HIS A 10 15.94 -34.49 -32.19
C HIS A 10 16.81 -33.26 -32.45
N PRO A 11 16.24 -32.09 -32.77
CA PRO A 11 17.03 -30.89 -32.74
C PRO A 11 17.47 -30.79 -31.28
N CYS A 12 18.76 -31.01 -31.01
CA CYS A 12 19.40 -30.54 -29.79
C CYS A 12 19.28 -29.03 -29.83
N TYR A 13 18.14 -28.51 -29.40
CA TYR A 13 17.96 -27.10 -29.10
C TYR A 13 18.75 -26.88 -27.82
N GLY A 14 20.08 -26.75 -27.98
CA GLY A 14 20.94 -26.29 -26.91
C GLY A 14 20.43 -24.94 -26.44
N TYR A 15 20.45 -24.70 -25.14
CA TYR A 15 20.09 -23.39 -24.60
C TYR A 15 20.91 -22.31 -25.32
N SER A 16 20.25 -21.33 -25.93
CA SER A 16 20.95 -20.12 -26.35
C SER A 16 21.42 -19.38 -25.10
N PHE A 17 22.55 -18.69 -25.21
CA PHE A 17 23.08 -17.82 -24.16
C PHE A 17 22.01 -16.86 -23.61
N MET A 18 21.16 -16.33 -24.50
CA MET A 18 20.03 -15.46 -24.17
C MET A 18 19.06 -16.12 -23.19
N ASP A 19 18.81 -17.41 -23.29
CA ASP A 19 17.82 -18.09 -22.46
C ASP A 19 18.34 -18.39 -21.06
N TYR A 20 19.64 -18.64 -20.94
CA TYR A 20 20.29 -18.68 -19.64
C TYR A 20 20.21 -17.31 -18.98
N PHE A 21 20.54 -16.25 -19.71
CA PHE A 21 20.43 -14.88 -19.20
C PHE A 21 19.02 -14.56 -18.71
N LEU A 22 17.98 -14.83 -19.51
CA LEU A 22 16.58 -14.59 -19.12
C LEU A 22 16.14 -15.42 -17.91
N LYS A 23 16.58 -16.69 -17.82
CA LYS A 23 16.28 -17.57 -16.68
C LYS A 23 16.91 -17.02 -15.39
N TYR A 24 18.19 -16.68 -15.42
CA TYR A 24 18.89 -16.13 -14.26
C TYR A 24 18.36 -14.75 -13.88
N PHE A 25 18.04 -13.90 -14.86
CA PHE A 25 17.39 -12.61 -14.61
C PHE A 25 16.04 -12.77 -13.89
N LEU A 26 15.17 -13.68 -14.36
CA LEU A 26 13.90 -13.98 -13.70
C LEU A 26 14.09 -14.44 -12.25
N ILE A 27 15.07 -15.33 -12.01
CA ILE A 27 15.39 -15.83 -10.67
C ILE A 27 15.89 -14.69 -9.78
N MET A 28 16.80 -13.85 -10.27
CA MET A 28 17.35 -12.73 -9.50
C MET A 28 16.27 -11.70 -9.13
N CYS A 29 15.40 -11.32 -10.07
CA CYS A 29 14.30 -10.40 -9.79
C CYS A 29 13.31 -10.99 -8.76
N ASN A 30 12.90 -12.24 -8.92
CA ASN A 30 11.99 -12.88 -7.96
C ASN A 30 12.65 -13.08 -6.58
N LEU A 31 13.96 -13.33 -6.52
CA LEU A 31 14.69 -13.41 -5.24
C LEU A 31 14.70 -12.06 -4.53
N LEU A 32 14.96 -10.96 -5.26
CA LEU A 32 14.89 -9.61 -4.71
C LEU A 32 13.51 -9.30 -4.13
N PHE A 33 12.44 -9.56 -4.91
CA PHE A 33 11.06 -9.35 -4.43
C PHE A 33 10.69 -10.27 -3.27
N THR A 34 11.24 -11.48 -3.22
CA THR A 34 11.07 -12.39 -2.06
C THR A 34 11.65 -11.78 -0.79
N VAL A 35 12.88 -11.23 -0.86
CA VAL A 35 13.52 -10.56 0.29
C VAL A 35 12.70 -9.36 0.73
N LEU A 36 12.25 -8.52 -0.21
CA LEU A 36 11.37 -7.38 0.10
C LEU A 36 10.07 -7.84 0.77
N GLY A 37 9.43 -8.89 0.25
CA GLY A 37 8.22 -9.46 0.87
C GLY A 37 8.46 -10.00 2.28
N LEU A 38 9.62 -10.62 2.54
CA LEU A 38 9.99 -11.09 3.88
C LEU A 38 10.21 -9.94 4.86
N LEU A 39 10.77 -8.82 4.40
CA LEU A 39 10.88 -7.61 5.22
C LEU A 39 9.51 -7.05 5.58
N ILE A 40 8.59 -6.96 4.61
CA ILE A 40 7.21 -6.51 4.87
C ILE A 40 6.50 -7.46 5.84
N LEU A 41 6.66 -8.78 5.66
CA LEU A 41 6.10 -9.79 6.56
C LEU A 41 6.65 -9.65 7.97
N ALA A 42 7.97 -9.46 8.11
CA ALA A 42 8.60 -9.25 9.42
C ALA A 42 8.08 -7.98 10.11
N LEU A 43 7.89 -6.88 9.36
CA LEU A 43 7.28 -5.66 9.88
C LEU A 43 5.82 -5.88 10.31
N GLY A 44 5.04 -6.63 9.54
CA GLY A 44 3.67 -6.99 9.91
C GLY A 44 3.61 -7.82 11.20
N VAL A 45 4.47 -8.83 11.35
CA VAL A 45 4.58 -9.64 12.58
C VAL A 45 5.01 -8.77 13.77
N TRP A 46 6.04 -7.93 13.57
CA TRP A 46 6.51 -7.01 14.61
C TRP A 46 5.42 -6.05 15.07
N GLY A 47 4.65 -5.49 14.13
CA GLY A 47 3.51 -4.62 14.40
C GLY A 47 2.43 -5.33 15.23
N LEU A 48 2.06 -6.55 14.87
CA LEU A 48 1.07 -7.34 15.63
C LEU A 48 1.56 -7.68 17.04
N ILE A 49 2.82 -8.10 17.21
CA ILE A 49 3.38 -8.41 18.54
C ILE A 49 3.41 -7.14 19.40
N SER A 50 3.80 -6.01 18.81
CA SER A 50 3.81 -4.73 19.52
C SER A 50 2.40 -4.37 19.99
N LYS A 51 1.37 -4.57 19.16
CA LYS A 51 -0.04 -4.36 19.55
C LYS A 51 -0.49 -5.27 20.69
N GLU A 52 -0.23 -6.57 20.61
CA GLU A 52 -0.63 -7.53 21.65
C GLU A 52 -0.07 -7.14 23.03
N SER A 53 1.13 -6.54 23.08
CA SER A 53 1.70 -6.02 24.33
C SER A 53 0.94 -4.83 24.93
N PHE A 54 0.15 -4.10 24.13
CA PHE A 54 -0.72 -3.00 24.54
C PHE A 54 -2.21 -3.41 24.64
N ALA A 55 -2.63 -4.48 23.96
CA ALA A 55 -4.02 -4.83 23.69
C ALA A 55 -4.65 -5.84 24.68
N GLN A 56 -4.04 -6.06 25.85
CA GLN A 56 -4.58 -6.95 26.88
C GLN A 56 -5.99 -6.56 27.42
N GLU A 57 -6.59 -5.46 26.93
CA GLU A 57 -7.90 -4.95 27.37
C GLU A 57 -9.00 -4.74 26.30
N LYS A 58 -8.80 -5.02 25.00
CA LYS A 58 -9.88 -4.74 24.02
C LYS A 58 -9.98 -5.77 22.90
N ILE A 59 -10.87 -6.73 23.09
CA ILE A 59 -11.31 -7.66 22.05
C ILE A 59 -12.28 -6.92 21.14
N SER A 60 -11.87 -6.51 19.94
CA SER A 60 -12.84 -6.18 18.89
C SER A 60 -12.25 -6.21 17.47
N SER A 61 -12.96 -6.96 16.62
CA SER A 61 -12.94 -7.01 15.15
C SER A 61 -11.64 -7.44 14.48
N ILE A 62 -11.55 -8.76 14.24
CA ILE A 62 -10.57 -9.45 13.39
C ILE A 62 -10.59 -8.96 11.91
N GLY A 63 -11.55 -8.11 11.52
CA GLY A 63 -11.80 -7.74 10.12
C GLY A 63 -11.05 -6.53 9.55
N THR A 64 -10.44 -5.66 10.37
CA THR A 64 -9.91 -4.36 9.90
C THR A 64 -8.64 -3.89 10.62
N ASP A 65 -7.78 -4.81 11.08
CA ASP A 65 -6.45 -4.42 11.60
C ASP A 65 -5.49 -4.10 10.43
N PRO A 66 -4.96 -2.86 10.32
CA PRO A 66 -3.99 -2.50 9.28
C PRO A 66 -2.74 -3.39 9.23
N MET A 67 -2.26 -3.87 10.39
CA MET A 67 -1.09 -4.76 10.48
C MET A 67 -1.39 -6.15 9.96
N LEU A 68 -2.62 -6.65 10.13
CA LEU A 68 -3.05 -7.91 9.54
C LEU A 68 -3.08 -7.83 8.00
N VAL A 69 -3.49 -6.67 7.45
CA VAL A 69 -3.42 -6.40 6.01
C VAL A 69 -1.96 -6.42 5.53
N VAL A 70 -1.07 -5.69 6.20
CA VAL A 70 0.37 -5.66 5.87
C VAL A 70 0.98 -7.06 5.91
N LEU A 71 0.67 -7.85 6.95
CA LEU A 71 1.12 -9.24 7.09
C LEU A 71 0.62 -10.10 5.92
N SER A 72 -0.66 -9.99 5.56
CA SER A 72 -1.27 -10.77 4.48
C SER A 72 -0.64 -10.44 3.12
N VAL A 73 -0.40 -9.16 2.83
CA VAL A 73 0.24 -8.70 1.60
C VAL A 73 1.68 -9.18 1.52
N GLY A 74 2.45 -9.06 2.61
CA GLY A 74 3.82 -9.56 2.70
C GLY A 74 3.90 -11.07 2.44
N PHE A 75 3.01 -11.85 3.07
CA PHE A 75 2.93 -13.30 2.87
C PHE A 75 2.61 -13.67 1.42
N LEU A 76 1.59 -13.05 0.83
CA LEU A 76 1.22 -13.31 -0.57
C LEU A 76 2.36 -12.95 -1.52
N LEU A 77 2.98 -11.78 -1.36
CA LEU A 77 4.11 -11.36 -2.20
C LEU A 77 5.27 -12.35 -2.11
N THR A 78 5.68 -12.72 -0.90
CA THR A 78 6.76 -13.70 -0.66
C THR A 78 6.42 -15.05 -1.28
N ALA A 79 5.21 -15.57 -1.06
CA ALA A 79 4.79 -16.87 -1.60
C ALA A 79 4.80 -16.88 -3.14
N LEU A 80 4.29 -15.82 -3.77
CA LEU A 80 4.28 -15.68 -5.22
C LEU A 80 5.68 -15.62 -5.80
N CYS A 81 6.56 -14.78 -5.27
CA CYS A 81 7.93 -14.65 -5.77
C CYS A 81 8.77 -15.91 -5.52
N LEU A 82 8.60 -16.57 -4.36
CA LEU A 82 9.21 -17.88 -4.08
C LEU A 82 8.76 -18.94 -5.08
N SER A 83 7.48 -18.98 -5.43
CA SER A 83 6.94 -19.92 -6.42
C SER A 83 7.58 -19.70 -7.81
N GLY A 84 7.81 -18.45 -8.19
CA GLY A 84 8.53 -18.08 -9.42
C GLY A 84 9.99 -18.54 -9.42
N CYS A 85 10.72 -18.26 -8.33
CA CYS A 85 12.10 -18.71 -8.13
C CYS A 85 12.23 -20.24 -8.18
N VAL A 86 11.47 -20.96 -7.35
CA VAL A 86 11.53 -22.42 -7.24
C VAL A 86 11.03 -23.06 -8.53
N GLY A 87 10.00 -22.49 -9.17
CA GLY A 87 9.50 -22.94 -10.46
C GLY A 87 10.56 -22.86 -11.56
N ALA A 88 11.30 -21.76 -11.63
CA ALA A 88 12.39 -21.57 -12.60
C ALA A 88 13.61 -22.46 -12.29
N LEU A 89 14.02 -22.58 -11.01
CA LEU A 89 15.15 -23.41 -10.59
C LEU A 89 14.92 -24.90 -10.80
N ARG A 90 13.75 -25.41 -10.38
CA ARG A 90 13.38 -26.83 -10.50
C ARG A 90 12.77 -27.19 -11.85
N GLU A 91 12.63 -26.22 -12.75
CA GLU A 91 11.92 -26.38 -14.03
C GLU A 91 10.54 -27.04 -13.86
N ASN A 92 9.85 -26.69 -12.77
CA ASN A 92 8.57 -27.26 -12.42
C ASN A 92 7.45 -26.49 -13.14
N ARG A 93 6.87 -27.13 -14.17
CA ARG A 93 5.79 -26.58 -14.99
C ARG A 93 4.56 -26.15 -14.18
N CYS A 94 4.21 -26.88 -13.11
CA CYS A 94 3.03 -26.56 -12.32
C CYS A 94 3.23 -25.24 -11.57
N LEU A 95 4.38 -25.07 -10.91
CA LEU A 95 4.73 -23.82 -10.21
C LEU A 95 4.84 -22.64 -11.17
N LEU A 96 5.48 -22.82 -12.33
CA LEU A 96 5.58 -21.77 -13.34
C LEU A 96 4.22 -21.36 -13.92
N LYS A 97 3.30 -22.32 -14.12
CA LYS A 97 1.92 -22.03 -14.55
C LYS A 97 1.13 -21.25 -13.50
N LEU A 98 1.24 -21.63 -12.23
CA LEU A 98 0.60 -20.93 -11.11
C LEU A 98 1.13 -19.49 -11.00
N PHE A 99 2.45 -19.33 -11.07
CA PHE A 99 3.11 -18.03 -11.08
C PHE A 99 2.62 -17.16 -12.25
N SER A 100 2.67 -17.67 -13.49
CA SER A 100 2.21 -16.90 -14.66
C SER A 100 0.72 -16.55 -14.59
N ALA A 101 -0.13 -17.46 -14.12
CA ALA A 101 -1.56 -17.21 -13.97
C ALA A 101 -1.81 -16.10 -12.93
N THR A 102 -1.06 -16.10 -11.82
CA THR A 102 -1.22 -15.07 -10.79
C THR A 102 -0.73 -13.71 -11.27
N VAL A 103 0.42 -13.64 -11.95
CA VAL A 103 0.91 -12.39 -12.54
C VAL A 103 -0.10 -11.84 -13.57
N LEU A 104 -0.72 -12.70 -14.37
CA LEU A 104 -1.77 -12.29 -15.31
C LEU A 104 -2.99 -11.68 -14.59
N VAL A 105 -3.42 -12.28 -13.48
CA VAL A 105 -4.51 -11.73 -12.65
C VAL A 105 -4.12 -10.37 -12.08
N LEU A 106 -2.87 -10.19 -11.63
CA LEU A 106 -2.39 -8.90 -11.12
C LEU A 106 -2.39 -7.81 -12.21
N ILE A 107 -1.96 -8.14 -13.43
CA ILE A 107 -2.03 -7.22 -14.58
C ILE A 107 -3.48 -6.82 -14.86
N ALA A 108 -4.40 -7.78 -14.90
CA ALA A 108 -5.82 -7.51 -15.13
C ALA A 108 -6.42 -6.64 -14.01
N ALA A 109 -6.08 -6.93 -12.75
CA ALA A 109 -6.50 -6.15 -11.60
C ALA A 109 -6.00 -4.69 -11.68
N GLN A 110 -4.74 -4.47 -12.09
CA GLN A 110 -4.20 -3.11 -12.27
C GLN A 110 -4.98 -2.30 -13.31
N VAL A 111 -5.35 -2.91 -14.44
CA VAL A 111 -6.17 -2.25 -15.46
C VAL A 111 -7.56 -1.93 -14.93
N ILE A 112 -8.19 -2.86 -14.20
CA ILE A 112 -9.50 -2.64 -13.60
C ILE A 112 -9.44 -1.50 -12.57
N VAL A 113 -8.44 -1.50 -11.69
CA VAL A 113 -8.26 -0.43 -10.69
C VAL A 113 -8.07 0.92 -11.37
N ALA A 114 -7.27 1.00 -12.44
CA ALA A 114 -7.09 2.24 -13.19
C ALA A 114 -8.41 2.77 -13.79
N ILE A 115 -9.23 1.88 -14.38
CA ILE A 115 -10.55 2.25 -14.92
C ILE A 115 -11.49 2.70 -13.80
N VAL A 116 -11.55 1.97 -12.69
CA VAL A 116 -12.40 2.29 -11.54
C VAL A 116 -12.00 3.63 -10.91
N ALA A 117 -10.70 3.85 -10.70
CA ALA A 117 -10.17 5.09 -10.14
C ALA A 117 -10.58 6.31 -10.99
N HIS A 118 -10.58 6.18 -12.31
CA HIS A 118 -10.98 7.25 -13.20
C HIS A 118 -12.51 7.43 -13.30
N THR A 119 -13.27 6.34 -13.32
CA THR A 119 -14.73 6.40 -13.55
C THR A 119 -15.54 6.66 -12.29
N LEU A 120 -15.05 6.25 -11.12
CA LEU A 120 -15.75 6.34 -9.83
C LEU A 120 -15.04 7.29 -8.86
N GLN A 121 -14.33 8.30 -9.37
CA GLN A 121 -13.56 9.24 -8.54
C GLN A 121 -14.42 9.86 -7.42
N ASP A 122 -15.62 10.36 -7.75
CA ASP A 122 -16.52 10.97 -6.77
C ASP A 122 -16.95 9.99 -5.66
N GLN A 123 -17.17 8.72 -6.01
CA GLN A 123 -17.53 7.69 -5.03
C GLN A 123 -16.34 7.32 -4.14
N ILE A 124 -15.13 7.29 -4.71
CA ILE A 124 -13.90 7.05 -3.95
C ILE A 124 -13.68 8.20 -2.96
N GLU A 125 -13.85 9.46 -3.39
CA GLU A 125 -13.79 10.61 -2.50
C GLU A 125 -14.82 10.51 -1.37
N GLY A 126 -16.08 10.21 -1.69
CA GLY A 126 -17.14 10.06 -0.68
C GLY A 126 -16.84 8.93 0.33
N ASN A 127 -16.35 7.80 -0.14
CA ASN A 127 -15.96 6.67 0.72
C ASN A 127 -14.75 7.01 1.59
N LEU A 128 -13.75 7.70 1.03
CA LEU A 128 -12.56 8.15 1.75
C LEU A 128 -12.95 9.17 2.84
N ARG A 129 -13.78 10.16 2.51
CA ARG A 129 -14.37 11.12 3.44
C ARG A 129 -15.06 10.42 4.60
N SER A 130 -15.96 9.47 4.31
CA SER A 130 -16.66 8.70 5.34
C SER A 130 -15.70 7.89 6.22
N GLY A 131 -14.67 7.28 5.62
CA GLY A 131 -13.65 6.54 6.36
C GLY A 131 -12.84 7.43 7.31
N MET A 132 -12.44 8.62 6.85
CA MET A 132 -11.74 9.60 7.67
C MET A 132 -12.61 10.13 8.82
N LEU A 133 -13.90 10.39 8.58
CA LEU A 133 -14.84 10.79 9.64
C LEU A 133 -14.98 9.69 10.71
N VAL A 134 -15.02 8.41 10.30
CA VAL A 134 -15.04 7.28 11.25
C VAL A 134 -13.73 7.20 12.04
N ALA A 135 -12.58 7.43 11.38
CA ALA A 135 -11.28 7.47 12.04
C ALA A 135 -11.23 8.58 13.11
N MET A 136 -11.72 9.78 12.79
CA MET A 136 -11.82 10.90 13.74
C MET A 136 -12.77 10.60 14.89
N ALA A 137 -13.94 10.01 14.62
CA ALA A 137 -14.90 9.66 15.66
C ALA A 137 -14.30 8.65 16.67
N ARG A 138 -13.45 7.73 16.21
CA ARG A 138 -12.80 6.69 17.03
C ARG A 138 -11.36 7.03 17.43
N TYR A 139 -10.92 8.26 17.20
CA TYR A 139 -9.54 8.70 17.39
C TYR A 139 -8.96 8.40 18.78
N GLN A 140 -9.78 8.46 19.85
CA GLN A 140 -9.32 8.14 21.21
C GLN A 140 -9.51 6.66 21.58
N ASP A 141 -10.37 5.94 20.87
CA ASP A 141 -10.75 4.57 21.21
C ASP A 141 -9.88 3.51 20.52
N ASP A 142 -9.20 3.89 19.45
CA ASP A 142 -8.42 3.04 18.56
C ASP A 142 -7.06 3.69 18.25
N LEU A 143 -5.98 3.06 18.74
CA LEU A 143 -4.61 3.55 18.60
C LEU A 143 -4.13 3.57 17.14
N ASP A 144 -4.67 2.70 16.28
CA ASP A 144 -4.28 2.66 14.86
C ASP A 144 -4.90 3.84 14.10
N LEU A 145 -6.20 4.07 14.32
CA LEU A 145 -6.89 5.20 13.71
C LEU A 145 -6.32 6.52 14.22
N ARG A 146 -5.92 6.57 15.50
CA ARG A 146 -5.16 7.70 16.05
C ARG A 146 -3.86 7.93 15.30
N PHE A 147 -3.00 6.92 15.21
CA PHE A 147 -1.71 7.01 14.54
C PHE A 147 -1.85 7.45 13.07
N ILE A 148 -2.76 6.82 12.33
CA ILE A 148 -3.01 7.18 10.92
C ILE A 148 -3.50 8.62 10.79
N THR A 149 -4.42 9.06 11.65
CA THR A 149 -4.92 10.44 11.63
C THR A 149 -3.82 11.44 11.97
N ASP A 150 -3.00 11.15 12.98
CA ASP A 150 -1.88 11.98 13.42
C ASP A 150 -0.82 12.12 12.32
N GLU A 151 -0.47 11.02 11.65
CA GLU A 151 0.47 11.01 10.53
C GLU A 151 -0.07 11.77 9.31
N ILE A 152 -1.34 11.60 8.98
CA ILE A 152 -1.96 12.34 7.86
C ILE A 152 -1.94 13.84 8.16
N GLN A 153 -2.37 14.26 9.36
CA GLN A 153 -2.43 15.67 9.75
C GLN A 153 -1.05 16.32 9.80
N SER A 154 -0.08 15.63 10.38
CA SER A 154 1.29 16.16 10.51
C SER A 154 2.00 16.24 9.16
N ASN A 155 1.90 15.19 8.32
CA ASN A 155 2.63 15.15 7.05
C ASN A 155 1.99 16.00 5.95
N LEU A 156 0.66 16.15 5.96
CA LEU A 156 -0.06 16.97 4.99
C LEU A 156 -0.41 18.37 5.50
N GLN A 157 -0.03 18.70 6.74
CA GLN A 157 -0.24 20.02 7.35
C GLN A 157 -1.70 20.48 7.23
N CYS A 158 -2.60 19.63 7.70
CA CYS A 158 -4.04 19.77 7.57
C CYS A 158 -4.76 19.45 8.89
N CYS A 159 -6.02 19.87 9.03
CA CYS A 159 -6.84 19.56 10.20
C CYS A 159 -8.27 19.21 9.83
N GLY A 160 -8.76 18.08 10.36
CA GLY A 160 -10.08 17.54 10.03
C GLY A 160 -10.14 16.93 8.62
N VAL A 161 -11.35 16.60 8.16
CA VAL A 161 -11.56 15.98 6.83
C VAL A 161 -11.67 17.06 5.76
N ASP A 162 -12.60 17.98 5.95
CA ASP A 162 -12.86 19.15 5.13
C ASP A 162 -12.37 20.44 5.79
N ASN A 163 -12.47 20.50 7.12
CA ASN A 163 -12.04 21.63 7.92
C ASN A 163 -11.82 21.24 9.39
N TYR A 164 -11.15 22.11 10.14
CA TYR A 164 -10.82 21.87 11.56
C TYR A 164 -12.02 21.68 12.49
N ARG A 165 -13.24 22.10 12.11
CA ARG A 165 -14.45 21.93 12.94
C ARG A 165 -15.04 20.53 12.84
N ASP A 166 -14.61 19.71 11.89
CA ASP A 166 -15.06 18.32 11.78
C ASP A 166 -14.73 17.50 13.04
N TRP A 167 -13.79 17.98 13.87
CA TRP A 167 -13.49 17.43 15.20
C TRP A 167 -14.69 17.44 16.16
N GLU A 168 -15.76 18.18 15.88
CA GLU A 168 -17.01 18.13 16.64
C GLU A 168 -17.65 16.72 16.65
N ILE A 169 -17.36 15.88 15.65
CA ILE A 169 -17.84 14.49 15.58
C ILE A 169 -17.26 13.60 16.70
N ASN A 170 -16.10 13.97 17.25
CA ASN A 170 -15.45 13.20 18.29
C ASN A 170 -15.99 13.59 19.68
N ILE A 171 -16.36 12.60 20.48
CA ILE A 171 -17.00 12.82 21.80
C ILE A 171 -16.15 13.61 22.79
N TYR A 172 -14.82 13.63 22.64
CA TYR A 172 -13.90 14.36 23.52
C TYR A 172 -13.62 15.79 23.05
N TYR A 173 -13.67 16.04 21.73
CA TYR A 173 -13.43 17.35 21.11
C TYR A 173 -14.70 18.14 20.86
N ASN A 174 -15.88 17.50 20.94
CA ASN A 174 -17.17 18.15 20.87
C ASN A 174 -17.26 19.28 21.91
N CYS A 175 -17.78 20.44 21.51
CA CYS A 175 -17.91 21.60 22.39
C CYS A 175 -18.82 21.39 23.62
N SER A 176 -19.74 20.43 23.55
CA SER A 176 -20.60 20.05 24.67
C SER A 176 -19.94 19.07 25.64
N ALA A 177 -18.71 18.61 25.35
CA ALA A 177 -17.99 17.69 26.21
C ALA A 177 -17.55 18.40 27.51
N PRO A 178 -17.53 17.70 28.66
CA PRO A 178 -17.12 18.29 29.94
C PRO A 178 -15.58 18.38 30.10
N GLY A 179 -14.81 17.88 29.13
CA GLY A 179 -13.36 17.74 29.22
C GLY A 179 -12.58 18.97 28.73
N VAL A 180 -11.30 19.05 29.10
CA VAL A 180 -10.38 20.13 28.67
C VAL A 180 -10.10 20.16 27.17
N LEU A 181 -10.44 19.07 26.45
CA LEU A 181 -10.31 18.93 25.01
C LEU A 181 -11.53 19.48 24.25
N ALA A 182 -12.61 19.84 24.96
CA ALA A 182 -13.83 20.36 24.36
C ALA A 182 -13.55 21.62 23.53
N CYS A 183 -14.22 21.72 22.37
CA CYS A 183 -13.97 22.75 21.35
C CYS A 183 -12.51 22.80 20.87
N GLY A 184 -11.72 21.76 21.10
CA GLY A 184 -10.33 21.71 20.69
C GLY A 184 -10.11 20.92 19.40
N VAL A 185 -8.84 20.83 19.00
CA VAL A 185 -8.33 19.90 17.98
C VAL A 185 -7.07 19.21 18.52
N PRO A 186 -6.63 18.07 17.96
CA PRO A 186 -5.38 17.45 18.37
C PRO A 186 -4.16 18.31 18.09
N ALA A 187 -3.07 18.00 18.81
CA ALA A 187 -1.81 18.71 18.67
C ALA A 187 -1.19 18.61 17.27
N THR A 188 -1.52 17.58 16.49
CA THR A 188 -1.08 17.41 15.10
C THR A 188 -1.68 18.43 14.13
N CYS A 189 -2.77 19.10 14.52
CA CYS A 189 -3.32 20.23 13.78
C CYS A 189 -2.57 21.54 14.02
N CYS A 190 -1.63 21.58 14.98
CA CYS A 190 -0.91 22.79 15.35
C CYS A 190 0.09 23.20 14.28
N VAL A 191 0.09 24.49 13.95
CA VAL A 191 1.18 25.10 13.17
C VAL A 191 2.37 25.28 14.11
N ASP A 192 3.58 24.89 13.67
CA ASP A 192 4.79 25.29 14.38
C ASP A 192 5.06 26.78 14.11
N PRO A 193 5.01 27.67 15.11
CA PRO A 193 5.25 29.09 14.87
C PRO A 193 6.69 29.40 14.42
N LEU A 194 7.64 28.47 14.53
CA LEU A 194 8.97 28.59 13.93
C LEU A 194 9.51 27.20 13.56
N GLU A 195 9.99 27.01 12.32
CA GLU A 195 10.89 25.87 11.96
C GLU A 195 12.19 25.80 12.81
N ASN A 196 12.35 26.67 13.82
CA ASN A 196 13.43 26.76 14.80
C ASN A 196 12.96 26.72 16.28
N GLY A 197 11.67 26.47 16.54
CA GLY A 197 11.14 26.32 17.89
C GLY A 197 11.61 25.01 18.53
N THR A 198 12.39 25.07 19.60
CA THR A 198 12.86 23.85 20.30
C THR A 198 11.78 23.14 21.13
N VAL A 199 10.56 23.68 21.18
CA VAL A 199 9.45 23.17 21.99
C VAL A 199 8.13 23.27 21.20
N TRP A 200 7.58 22.11 20.84
CA TRP A 200 6.26 21.99 20.24
C TRP A 200 5.16 22.38 21.25
N ASN A 201 4.30 23.33 20.89
CA ASN A 201 3.15 23.70 21.71
C ASN A 201 2.01 22.68 21.54
N SER A 202 2.03 21.61 22.33
CA SER A 202 0.98 20.59 22.34
C SER A 202 -0.39 21.10 22.82
N GLN A 203 -0.47 22.33 23.34
CA GLN A 203 -1.71 22.94 23.82
C GLN A 203 -2.32 23.94 22.84
N CYS A 204 -1.74 24.14 21.65
CA CYS A 204 -2.24 25.13 20.69
C CYS A 204 -3.69 24.86 20.27
N GLY A 205 -4.09 23.58 20.23
CA GLY A 205 -5.41 23.16 19.76
C GLY A 205 -6.54 23.37 20.76
N VAL A 206 -6.26 23.77 22.00
CA VAL A 206 -7.28 23.95 23.04
C VAL A 206 -8.20 25.13 22.70
N GLY A 207 -9.51 24.88 22.61
CA GLY A 207 -10.49 25.91 22.27
C GLY A 207 -10.38 26.42 20.82
N ALA A 208 -9.60 25.76 19.96
CA ALA A 208 -9.35 26.23 18.59
C ALA A 208 -10.64 26.33 17.75
N GLN A 209 -11.67 25.52 18.03
CA GLN A 209 -12.97 25.60 17.35
C GLN A 209 -13.75 26.88 17.66
N LEU A 210 -13.43 27.58 18.76
CA LEU A 210 -14.07 28.85 19.16
C LEU A 210 -13.38 30.08 18.57
N LEU A 211 -12.18 29.92 18.02
CA LEU A 211 -11.44 31.02 17.41
C LEU A 211 -12.12 31.45 16.11
N ASP A 212 -12.05 32.75 15.83
CA ASP A 212 -12.35 33.26 14.50
C ASP A 212 -11.28 32.75 13.52
N GLU A 213 -11.66 32.60 12.24
CA GLU A 213 -10.80 32.01 11.20
C GLU A 213 -9.48 32.78 11.03
N PHE A 214 -9.52 34.11 11.21
CA PHE A 214 -8.33 34.96 11.11
C PHE A 214 -7.35 34.72 12.26
N THR A 215 -7.82 34.45 13.48
CA THR A 215 -6.98 34.05 14.60
C THR A 215 -6.53 32.59 14.45
N ALA A 216 -7.43 31.68 14.08
CA ALA A 216 -7.18 30.25 13.95
C ALA A 216 -6.06 29.94 12.94
N GLN A 217 -6.00 30.63 11.80
CA GLN A 217 -4.96 30.41 10.77
C GLN A 217 -3.51 30.59 11.29
N SER A 218 -3.33 31.31 12.40
CA SER A 218 -2.02 31.58 12.98
C SER A 218 -1.57 30.53 14.00
N VAL A 219 -2.48 29.61 14.36
CA VAL A 219 -2.28 28.63 15.44
C VAL A 219 -2.47 27.19 14.92
N ILE A 220 -3.42 26.98 14.00
CA ILE A 220 -3.77 25.66 13.46
C ILE A 220 -3.88 25.67 11.94
N PHE A 221 -3.73 24.50 11.32
CA PHE A 221 -4.01 24.30 9.91
C PHE A 221 -5.52 24.37 9.66
N LEU A 222 -5.96 25.27 8.78
CA LEU A 222 -7.39 25.43 8.44
C LEU A 222 -7.87 24.44 7.37
N GLY A 223 -6.97 23.99 6.49
CA GLY A 223 -7.29 23.13 5.36
C GLY A 223 -7.67 21.72 5.80
N GLY A 224 -8.74 21.17 5.21
CA GLY A 224 -9.13 19.78 5.40
C GLY A 224 -8.18 18.80 4.74
N CYS A 225 -7.90 17.70 5.41
CA CYS A 225 -6.96 16.69 4.92
C CYS A 225 -7.42 15.96 3.66
N LEU A 226 -8.73 15.85 3.40
CA LEU A 226 -9.23 15.23 2.17
C LEU A 226 -8.78 16.02 0.94
N GLY A 227 -8.94 17.34 0.98
CA GLY A 227 -8.49 18.23 -0.09
C GLY A 227 -6.96 18.21 -0.26
N GLU A 228 -6.21 18.22 0.85
CA GLU A 228 -4.74 18.10 0.80
C GLU A 228 -4.28 16.75 0.21
N ILE A 229 -4.97 15.64 0.50
CA ILE A 229 -4.68 14.33 -0.09
C ILE A 229 -4.81 14.40 -1.61
N PHE A 230 -5.91 14.94 -2.13
CA PHE A 230 -6.10 15.05 -3.58
C PHE A 230 -5.08 16.00 -4.21
N ARG A 231 -4.78 17.13 -3.57
CA ARG A 231 -3.73 18.05 -4.04
C ARG A 231 -2.36 17.40 -4.05
N TRP A 232 -2.05 16.59 -3.04
CA TRP A 232 -0.80 15.82 -2.99
C TRP A 232 -0.73 14.81 -4.14
N ILE A 233 -1.84 14.13 -4.45
CA ILE A 233 -1.93 13.20 -5.59
C ILE A 233 -1.73 13.94 -6.91
N GLU A 234 -2.41 15.08 -7.12
CA GLU A 234 -2.26 15.91 -8.32
C GLU A 234 -0.83 16.41 -8.48
N HIS A 235 -0.21 16.86 -7.39
CA HIS A 235 1.18 17.33 -7.42
C HIS A 235 2.18 16.22 -7.78
N HIS A 236 1.91 14.99 -7.37
CA HIS A 236 2.77 13.83 -7.60
C HIS A 236 2.29 12.92 -8.74
N GLU A 237 1.28 13.35 -9.53
CA GLU A 237 0.63 12.49 -10.53
C GLU A 237 1.63 11.93 -11.55
N GLY A 238 2.62 12.74 -11.95
CA GLY A 238 3.65 12.33 -12.91
C GLY A 238 4.53 11.21 -12.35
N LEU A 239 4.97 11.34 -11.10
CA LEU A 239 5.80 10.33 -10.43
C LEU A 239 5.00 9.04 -10.20
N ILE A 240 3.75 9.16 -9.73
CA ILE A 240 2.85 8.01 -9.55
C ILE A 240 2.62 7.30 -10.89
N GLY A 241 2.33 8.04 -11.95
CA GLY A 241 2.15 7.51 -13.30
C GLY A 241 3.38 6.77 -13.82
N ILE A 242 4.58 7.29 -13.58
CA ILE A 242 5.85 6.61 -13.92
C ILE A 242 5.98 5.30 -13.16
N ILE A 243 5.77 5.29 -11.84
CA ILE A 243 5.87 4.08 -11.02
C ILE A 243 4.88 3.01 -11.51
N VAL A 244 3.62 3.38 -11.73
CA VAL A 244 2.58 2.45 -12.21
C VAL A 244 2.97 1.87 -13.57
N THR A 245 3.45 2.71 -14.49
CA THR A 245 3.87 2.29 -15.84
C THR A 245 5.07 1.33 -15.78
N VAL A 246 6.07 1.63 -14.94
CA VAL A 246 7.24 0.77 -14.75
C VAL A 246 6.84 -0.58 -14.15
N VAL A 247 5.99 -0.59 -13.12
CA VAL A 247 5.50 -1.82 -12.50
C VAL A 247 4.75 -2.68 -13.52
N PHE A 248 3.85 -2.08 -14.30
CA PHE A 248 3.10 -2.77 -15.35
C PHE A 248 4.03 -3.36 -16.42
N GLY A 249 5.02 -2.59 -16.88
CA GLY A 249 6.03 -3.05 -17.85
C GLY A 249 6.89 -4.20 -17.32
N VAL A 250 7.31 -4.13 -16.05
CA VAL A 250 8.07 -5.20 -15.38
C VAL A 250 7.22 -6.48 -15.28
N GLN A 251 5.95 -6.38 -14.93
CA GLN A 251 5.05 -7.54 -14.87
C GLN A 251 4.87 -8.21 -16.24
N ILE A 252 4.69 -7.43 -17.31
CA ILE A 252 4.61 -7.95 -18.68
C ILE A 252 5.91 -8.64 -19.07
N LEU A 253 7.07 -8.03 -18.77
CA LEU A 253 8.38 -8.62 -19.06
C LEU A 253 8.56 -9.95 -18.32
N ILE A 254 8.25 -9.98 -17.02
CA ILE A 254 8.32 -11.20 -16.19
C ILE A 254 7.39 -12.29 -16.75
N LEU A 255 6.17 -11.93 -17.14
CA LEU A 255 5.20 -12.86 -17.72
C LEU A 255 5.71 -13.42 -19.04
N PHE A 256 6.23 -12.58 -19.93
CA PHE A 256 6.82 -12.99 -21.21
C PHE A 256 7.97 -13.97 -21.00
N ILE A 257 8.91 -13.66 -20.10
CA ILE A 257 10.04 -14.53 -19.78
C ILE A 257 9.55 -15.87 -19.23
N THR A 258 8.57 -15.85 -18.33
CA THR A 258 8.00 -17.06 -17.72
C THR A 258 7.33 -17.95 -18.77
N ILE A 259 6.55 -17.37 -19.69
CA ILE A 259 5.89 -18.13 -20.77
C ILE A 259 6.93 -18.76 -21.70
N ARG A 260 7.96 -18.01 -22.10
CA ARG A 260 9.07 -18.54 -22.93
C ARG A 260 9.79 -19.69 -22.24
N LEU A 261 10.05 -19.58 -20.94
CA LEU A 261 10.65 -20.64 -20.15
C LEU A 261 9.72 -21.87 -20.09
N LEU A 262 8.42 -21.67 -19.88
CA LEU A 262 7.43 -22.75 -19.85
C LEU A 262 7.31 -23.49 -21.19
N GLU A 263 7.23 -22.77 -22.31
CA GLU A 263 7.20 -23.34 -23.66
C GLU A 263 8.42 -24.22 -23.94
N ARG A 264 9.61 -23.75 -23.54
CA ARG A 264 10.84 -24.51 -23.66
C ARG A 264 10.80 -25.79 -22.84
N ILE A 265 10.45 -25.69 -21.56
CA ILE A 265 10.37 -26.88 -20.70
C ILE A 265 9.35 -27.87 -21.28
N ASN A 266 8.25 -27.40 -21.87
CA ASN A 266 7.29 -28.22 -22.60
C ASN A 266 7.91 -28.96 -23.78
N ARG A 267 8.65 -28.25 -24.64
CA ARG A 267 9.36 -28.80 -25.81
C ARG A 267 10.41 -29.86 -25.46
N HIS A 268 11.07 -29.79 -24.30
CA HIS A 268 12.10 -30.74 -23.91
C HIS A 268 11.60 -32.08 -23.33
N LYS A 269 10.34 -32.19 -22.87
CA LYS A 269 9.78 -33.48 -22.42
C LYS A 269 8.80 -34.13 -23.40
N VAL A 270 8.67 -33.62 -24.63
CA VAL A 270 7.94 -34.26 -25.74
C VAL A 270 8.96 -34.87 -26.68
#